data_AF-A0A926VDI9-F1
#
_entry.id   AF-A0A926VDI9-F1
#
_cell.length_a   1.000
_cell.length_b   1.000
_cell.length_c   1.000
_cell.angle_alpha   90.00
_cell.angle_beta   90.00
_cell.angle_gamma   90.00
#
_symmetry.space_group_name_H-M   'P 1'
#
loop_
_entity.id
_entity.type
_entity.pdbx_description
1 polymer ?
#
loop_
_entity_poly.entity_id
_entity_poly.type
_entity_poly.pdbx_seq_one_letter_code
_entity_poly.pdbx_strand_id
1 'polypeptide(L)'
;MSAIFLLDFETKDRLQNGRGNTLLVAGTIYQACKYYELFQNRGFKKCAIVTSYDGSLQSIKGETTDTDEYTEKLRQYEIYQKMLNGKTPEAFEEEVKNKFVKEPAQMKLLIVVNKLLTGFDAPSATYLYIDQSMRDHGLFQAICRVNRLDDDDKEYGYIIDYKDLFKSLEKSVQDYTAEAFEDYDRGDVDGLLSDRLEKGVERLETARESIKALCEPVEPPKDTLAYIRYFCGSNTEDLDLVKEHEQKRVSLYKLTASLVRAYANLANDMLEAGYSSAEIETIKQEVKYYEQIRAEVKLASGDAIDLKAYEPAMRHLIDIYIGAEESEVLSTFDDMTLIELIVDRGKDAVNTLPKGIRQNPEAVAETIENNLRKVIIDQRPTNPKYFGTMSELLDELIQERKTAAQEYEDYLNKIVTLSRQVTQPATSTQYPQSLNSPAKRALYDNLDQNEALALAIDNEIRQFTMLMNRFLPNWRFYKDELNRSPLEN
;
A
#
# COMPACT_ATOMS: atom_id res chain seq x y z
N MET A 1 6.56 -24.14 -19.51
CA MET A 1 7.04 -22.75 -19.54
C MET A 1 5.91 -21.74 -19.72
N SER A 2 5.26 -21.63 -20.89
CA SER A 2 4.28 -20.54 -21.14
C SER A 2 3.02 -20.53 -20.27
N ALA A 3 2.59 -21.68 -19.73
CA ALA A 3 1.42 -21.75 -18.84
C ALA A 3 1.75 -21.26 -17.42
N ILE A 4 2.86 -21.73 -16.86
CA ILE A 4 3.41 -21.28 -15.56
C ILE A 4 3.71 -19.78 -15.62
N PHE A 5 4.32 -19.33 -16.72
CA PHE A 5 4.63 -17.94 -16.93
C PHE A 5 3.40 -17.04 -16.94
N LEU A 6 2.31 -17.43 -17.60
CA LEU A 6 1.07 -16.64 -17.59
C LEU A 6 0.38 -16.65 -16.22
N LEU A 7 0.46 -17.78 -15.51
CA LEU A 7 -0.02 -17.87 -14.13
C LEU A 7 0.72 -16.90 -13.22
N ASP A 8 2.02 -16.68 -13.43
CA ASP A 8 2.77 -15.68 -12.65
C ASP A 8 2.22 -14.25 -12.85
N PHE A 9 1.75 -13.89 -14.05
CA PHE A 9 1.10 -12.59 -14.28
C PHE A 9 -0.26 -12.44 -13.59
N GLU A 10 -0.86 -13.54 -13.16
CA GLU A 10 -2.16 -13.60 -12.48
C GLU A 10 -2.03 -13.80 -10.97
N THR A 11 -0.86 -14.22 -10.48
CA THR A 11 -0.67 -14.63 -9.07
C THR A 11 0.42 -13.85 -8.36
N LYS A 12 1.40 -13.31 -9.09
CA LYS A 12 2.48 -12.51 -8.51
C LYS A 12 2.04 -11.05 -8.39
N ASP A 13 2.00 -10.56 -7.16
CA ASP A 13 1.47 -9.24 -6.79
C ASP A 13 1.87 -8.11 -7.76
N ARG A 14 3.18 -7.82 -7.87
CA ARG A 14 3.68 -6.74 -8.74
C ARG A 14 3.35 -6.92 -10.22
N LEU A 15 3.29 -8.15 -10.73
CA LEU A 15 2.93 -8.40 -12.13
C LEU A 15 1.44 -8.22 -12.37
N GLN A 16 0.61 -8.62 -11.41
CA GLN A 16 -0.85 -8.53 -11.51
C GLN A 16 -1.32 -7.08 -11.36
N ASN A 17 -0.84 -6.37 -10.33
CA ASN A 17 -1.19 -4.98 -10.03
C ASN A 17 -0.56 -3.96 -11.00
N GLY A 18 0.35 -4.39 -11.88
CA GLY A 18 0.93 -3.59 -12.95
C GLY A 18 2.05 -2.65 -12.52
N ARG A 19 2.54 -2.76 -11.28
CA ARG A 19 3.73 -2.04 -10.76
C ARG A 19 5.04 -2.71 -11.15
N GLY A 20 5.01 -3.97 -11.54
CA GLY A 20 6.16 -4.74 -11.99
C GLY A 20 6.02 -5.21 -13.43
N ASN A 21 7.16 -5.40 -14.08
CA ASN A 21 7.25 -6.05 -15.39
C ASN A 21 8.45 -7.00 -15.45
N THR A 22 8.56 -7.70 -16.59
CA THR A 22 9.37 -8.91 -16.73
C THR A 22 10.28 -8.86 -17.94
N LEU A 23 11.50 -9.37 -17.77
CA LEU A 23 12.42 -9.73 -18.85
C LEU A 23 12.45 -11.25 -19.05
N LEU A 24 12.39 -11.71 -20.29
CA LEU A 24 12.60 -13.11 -20.67
C LEU A 24 13.80 -13.20 -21.61
N VAL A 25 14.87 -13.85 -21.15
CA VAL A 25 16.09 -14.08 -21.91
C VAL A 25 15.98 -15.42 -22.64
N ALA A 26 15.79 -15.36 -23.96
CA ALA A 26 15.68 -16.51 -24.85
C ALA A 26 17.03 -16.86 -25.47
N GLY A 27 17.32 -18.15 -25.66
CA GLY A 27 18.61 -18.60 -26.20
C GLY A 27 18.87 -18.22 -27.66
N THR A 28 17.83 -18.01 -28.46
CA THR A 28 17.95 -17.59 -29.87
C THR A 28 16.84 -16.64 -30.29
N ILE A 29 17.05 -15.89 -31.38
CA ILE A 29 16.03 -15.01 -31.98
C ILE A 29 14.80 -15.84 -32.40
N TYR A 30 15.00 -17.04 -32.94
CA TYR A 30 13.90 -17.93 -33.30
C TYR A 30 13.05 -18.29 -32.08
N GLN A 31 13.71 -18.63 -30.98
CA GLN A 31 13.05 -18.97 -29.74
C GLN A 31 12.29 -17.78 -29.15
N ALA A 32 12.86 -16.58 -29.22
CA ALA A 32 12.16 -15.35 -28.85
C ALA A 32 10.87 -15.14 -29.67
N CYS A 33 10.93 -15.39 -30.99
CA CYS A 33 9.75 -15.32 -31.87
C CYS A 33 8.69 -16.36 -31.50
N LYS A 34 9.11 -17.59 -31.18
CA LYS A 34 8.20 -18.65 -30.70
C LYS A 34 7.52 -18.24 -29.38
N TYR A 35 8.26 -17.69 -28.43
CA TYR A 35 7.68 -17.21 -27.17
C TYR A 35 6.64 -16.12 -27.41
N TYR A 36 6.98 -15.11 -28.22
CA TYR A 36 6.05 -14.04 -28.58
C TYR A 36 4.76 -14.60 -29.19
N GLU A 37 4.86 -15.47 -30.19
CA GLU A 37 3.68 -16.06 -30.84
C GLU A 37 2.81 -16.87 -29.85
N LEU A 38 3.43 -17.64 -28.95
CA LEU A 38 2.71 -18.36 -27.89
C LEU A 38 1.93 -17.42 -26.97
N PHE A 39 2.52 -16.30 -26.58
CA PHE A 39 1.83 -15.28 -25.77
C PHE A 39 0.71 -14.61 -26.54
N GLN A 40 0.96 -14.25 -27.80
CA GLN A 40 -0.04 -13.63 -28.68
C GLN A 40 -1.26 -14.54 -28.90
N ASN A 41 -1.05 -15.84 -29.07
CA ASN A 41 -2.10 -16.84 -29.27
C ASN A 41 -2.95 -17.06 -28.01
N ARG A 42 -2.40 -16.78 -26.83
CA ARG A 42 -3.13 -16.82 -25.55
C ARG A 42 -3.74 -15.47 -25.17
N GLY A 43 -3.74 -14.49 -26.07
CA GLY A 43 -4.32 -13.17 -25.83
C GLY A 43 -3.44 -12.23 -25.01
N PHE A 44 -2.22 -12.62 -24.64
CA PHE A 44 -1.29 -11.74 -23.93
C PHE A 44 -0.60 -10.80 -24.92
N LYS A 45 -1.15 -9.60 -25.07
CA LYS A 45 -0.68 -8.60 -26.05
C LYS A 45 0.36 -7.62 -25.52
N LYS A 46 0.55 -7.57 -24.19
CA LYS A 46 1.45 -6.64 -23.49
C LYS A 46 2.90 -7.14 -23.47
N CYS A 47 3.37 -7.65 -24.60
CA CYS A 47 4.72 -8.18 -24.77
C CYS A 47 5.35 -7.74 -26.09
N ALA A 48 6.68 -7.64 -26.12
CA ALA A 48 7.43 -7.33 -27.33
C ALA A 48 8.78 -8.06 -27.38
N ILE A 49 9.33 -8.21 -28.58
CA ILE A 49 10.66 -8.77 -28.82
C ILE A 49 11.64 -7.63 -29.05
N VAL A 50 12.80 -7.65 -28.38
CA VAL A 50 13.91 -6.72 -28.63
C VAL A 50 15.19 -7.51 -28.84
N THR A 51 15.66 -7.57 -30.09
CA THR A 51 16.88 -8.31 -30.48
C THR A 51 17.72 -7.53 -31.49
N SER A 52 18.89 -8.06 -31.84
CA SER A 52 19.74 -7.54 -32.91
C SER A 52 19.20 -7.82 -34.32
N TYR A 53 18.07 -8.51 -34.46
CA TYR A 53 17.45 -8.78 -35.75
C TYR A 53 16.80 -7.52 -36.32
N ASP A 54 17.16 -7.18 -37.56
CA ASP A 54 16.69 -5.98 -38.27
C ASP A 54 15.40 -6.20 -39.07
N GLY A 55 14.91 -7.44 -39.16
CA GLY A 55 13.70 -7.78 -39.91
C GLY A 55 13.78 -7.44 -41.40
N SER A 56 14.97 -7.32 -41.99
CA SER A 56 15.14 -6.91 -43.38
C SER A 56 14.90 -8.06 -44.36
N LEU A 57 14.44 -7.75 -45.58
CA LEU A 57 14.30 -8.74 -46.68
C LEU A 57 15.62 -9.45 -47.03
N GLN A 58 16.77 -8.87 -46.67
CA GLN A 58 18.07 -9.51 -46.86
C GLN A 58 18.25 -10.74 -45.99
N SER A 59 17.61 -10.78 -44.83
CA SER A 59 17.72 -11.89 -43.88
C SER A 59 17.07 -13.20 -44.35
N ILE A 60 16.14 -13.13 -45.32
CA ILE A 60 15.46 -14.28 -45.94
C ILE A 60 15.99 -14.59 -47.35
N LYS A 61 17.08 -13.93 -47.78
CA LYS A 61 17.64 -14.09 -49.12
C LYS A 61 18.22 -15.50 -49.30
N GLY A 62 17.67 -16.26 -50.24
CA GLY A 62 18.10 -17.63 -50.55
C GLY A 62 17.24 -18.72 -49.91
N GLU A 63 16.19 -18.36 -49.16
CA GLU A 63 15.18 -19.30 -48.67
C GLU A 63 14.22 -19.65 -49.83
N THR A 64 14.07 -20.93 -50.16
CA THR A 64 13.16 -21.43 -51.21
C THR A 64 11.84 -21.86 -50.60
N THR A 65 10.71 -21.43 -51.18
CA THR A 65 9.35 -21.87 -50.81
C THR A 65 8.94 -23.22 -51.44
N ASP A 66 9.85 -23.88 -52.16
CA ASP A 66 9.58 -25.09 -52.96
C ASP A 66 9.46 -26.39 -52.14
N THR A 67 9.75 -26.34 -50.85
CA THR A 67 9.49 -27.45 -49.90
C THR A 67 8.34 -27.03 -48.98
N ASP A 68 7.37 -27.93 -48.73
CA ASP A 68 6.24 -27.73 -47.81
C ASP A 68 6.64 -27.41 -46.34
N GLU A 69 7.93 -27.22 -46.06
CA GLU A 69 8.48 -26.81 -44.76
C GLU A 69 8.78 -25.31 -44.73
N TYR A 70 8.06 -24.59 -43.87
CA TYR A 70 8.34 -23.20 -43.54
C TYR A 70 9.69 -23.08 -42.83
N THR A 71 10.65 -22.40 -43.44
CA THR A 71 11.99 -22.26 -42.83
C THR A 71 11.95 -21.32 -41.62
N GLU A 72 12.87 -21.55 -40.66
CA GLU A 72 12.89 -20.77 -39.42
C GLU A 72 13.06 -19.27 -39.67
N LYS A 73 13.82 -18.88 -40.70
CA LYS A 73 14.05 -17.47 -41.05
C LYS A 73 12.81 -16.81 -41.64
N LEU A 74 12.06 -17.51 -42.49
CA LEU A 74 10.79 -17.00 -43.04
C LEU A 74 9.79 -16.75 -41.91
N ARG A 75 9.67 -17.70 -40.96
CA ARG A 75 8.78 -17.54 -39.81
C ARG A 75 9.21 -16.40 -38.88
N GLN A 76 10.52 -16.24 -38.63
CA GLN A 76 11.05 -15.10 -37.87
C GLN A 76 10.66 -13.77 -38.53
N TYR A 77 10.90 -13.64 -39.83
CA TYR A 77 10.60 -12.44 -40.59
C TYR A 77 9.12 -12.06 -40.46
N GLU A 78 8.21 -13.00 -40.68
CA GLU A 78 6.77 -12.74 -40.58
C GLU A 78 6.33 -12.31 -39.19
N ILE A 79 6.82 -12.98 -38.14
CA ILE A 79 6.49 -12.63 -36.75
C ILE A 79 7.00 -11.22 -36.43
N TYR A 80 8.24 -10.90 -36.83
CA TYR A 80 8.83 -9.60 -36.59
C TYR A 80 8.08 -8.49 -37.34
N GLN A 81 7.74 -8.71 -38.61
CA GLN A 81 6.97 -7.72 -39.38
C GLN A 81 5.57 -7.48 -38.80
N LYS A 82 4.88 -8.54 -38.36
CA LYS A 82 3.60 -8.42 -37.64
C LYS A 82 3.75 -7.61 -36.35
N MET A 83 4.82 -7.83 -35.60
CA MET A 83 5.10 -7.10 -34.36
C MET A 83 5.41 -5.61 -34.62
N LEU A 84 6.25 -5.31 -35.61
CA LEU A 84 6.64 -3.94 -35.96
C LEU A 84 5.46 -3.11 -36.46
N ASN A 85 4.47 -3.75 -37.08
CA ASN A 85 3.23 -3.12 -37.57
C ASN A 85 3.50 -1.86 -38.42
N GLY A 86 4.45 -1.98 -39.36
CA GLY A 86 4.84 -0.90 -40.28
C GLY A 86 5.84 0.12 -39.73
N LYS A 87 6.29 -0.01 -38.48
CA LYS A 87 7.36 0.84 -37.90
C LYS A 87 8.74 0.30 -38.28
N THR A 88 9.74 1.18 -38.25
CA THR A 88 11.14 0.73 -38.33
C THR A 88 11.54 0.01 -37.04
N PRO A 89 12.49 -0.93 -37.09
CA PRO A 89 12.98 -1.63 -35.89
C PRO A 89 13.44 -0.67 -34.79
N GLU A 90 14.11 0.42 -35.15
CA GLU A 90 14.66 1.40 -34.21
C GLU A 90 13.55 2.18 -33.50
N ALA A 91 12.57 2.67 -34.25
CA ALA A 91 11.44 3.41 -33.69
C ALA A 91 10.56 2.52 -32.80
N PHE A 92 10.37 1.26 -33.19
CA PHE A 92 9.66 0.29 -32.37
C PHE A 92 10.42 -0.04 -31.08
N GLU A 93 11.73 -0.27 -31.16
CA GLU A 93 12.57 -0.54 -29.99
C GLU A 93 12.53 0.62 -28.98
N GLU A 94 12.64 1.86 -29.46
CA GLU A 94 12.57 3.05 -28.59
C GLU A 94 11.21 3.19 -27.89
N GLU A 95 10.12 3.01 -28.63
CA GLU A 95 8.76 3.06 -28.07
C GLU A 95 8.55 1.99 -26.99
N VAL A 96 8.95 0.75 -27.29
CA VAL A 96 8.77 -0.38 -26.39
C VAL A 96 9.60 -0.22 -25.12
N LYS A 97 10.85 0.25 -25.24
CA LYS A 97 11.69 0.57 -24.08
C LYS A 97 11.07 1.67 -23.22
N ASN A 98 10.59 2.75 -23.84
CA ASN A 98 9.93 3.85 -23.13
C ASN A 98 8.68 3.37 -22.39
N LYS A 99 7.83 2.56 -23.04
CA LYS A 99 6.65 1.96 -22.39
C LYS A 99 7.02 1.01 -21.26
N PHE A 100 8.07 0.20 -21.43
CA PHE A 100 8.52 -0.70 -20.38
C PHE A 100 9.00 0.06 -19.13
N VAL A 101 9.66 1.20 -19.29
CA VAL A 101 10.14 1.98 -18.14
C VAL A 101 9.03 2.84 -17.53
N LYS A 102 8.21 3.51 -18.34
CA LYS A 102 7.23 4.51 -17.86
C LYS A 102 5.82 3.96 -17.62
N GLU A 103 5.47 2.85 -18.27
CA GLU A 103 4.13 2.29 -18.28
C GLU A 103 4.18 0.75 -18.08
N PRO A 104 4.71 0.24 -16.95
CA PRO A 104 4.89 -1.20 -16.71
C PRO A 104 3.59 -2.00 -16.85
N ALA A 105 2.45 -1.41 -16.50
CA ALA A 105 1.13 -2.02 -16.68
C ALA A 105 0.71 -2.22 -18.15
N GLN A 106 1.28 -1.45 -19.09
CA GLN A 106 1.01 -1.52 -20.54
C GLN A 106 2.05 -2.36 -21.29
N MET A 107 3.29 -2.40 -20.80
CA MET A 107 4.35 -3.26 -21.33
C MET A 107 4.89 -4.16 -20.22
N LYS A 108 4.28 -5.34 -20.12
CA LYS A 108 4.49 -6.29 -19.03
C LYS A 108 5.66 -7.26 -19.29
N LEU A 109 6.00 -7.52 -20.55
CA LEU A 109 7.07 -8.46 -20.93
C LEU A 109 7.94 -7.95 -22.08
N LEU A 110 9.26 -7.97 -21.88
CA LEU A 110 10.22 -7.90 -22.97
C LEU A 110 10.96 -9.23 -23.15
N ILE A 111 10.90 -9.76 -24.37
CA ILE A 111 11.61 -10.96 -24.76
C ILE A 111 12.90 -10.52 -25.45
N VAL A 112 14.03 -10.88 -24.86
CA VAL A 112 15.36 -10.46 -25.28
C VAL A 112 16.24 -11.67 -25.56
N VAL A 113 17.34 -11.46 -26.26
CA VAL A 113 18.43 -12.44 -26.42
C VAL A 113 19.66 -11.85 -25.75
N ASN A 114 20.48 -11.09 -26.48
CA ASN A 114 21.65 -10.42 -25.90
C ASN A 114 21.47 -8.90 -25.71
N LYS A 115 20.43 -8.30 -26.33
CA LYS A 115 20.12 -6.88 -26.14
C LYS A 115 19.51 -6.62 -24.77
N LEU A 116 19.68 -5.40 -24.27
CA LEU A 116 19.13 -4.89 -23.00
C LEU A 116 19.65 -5.60 -21.74
N LEU A 117 20.57 -6.56 -21.86
CA LEU A 117 21.26 -7.15 -20.72
C LEU A 117 22.34 -6.21 -20.14
N THR A 118 22.80 -5.25 -20.93
CA THR A 118 23.73 -4.19 -20.53
C THR A 118 23.15 -2.81 -20.84
N GLY A 119 23.46 -1.83 -19.98
CA GLY A 119 23.13 -0.41 -20.21
C GLY A 119 21.64 -0.03 -20.20
N PHE A 120 20.72 -0.99 -20.03
CA PHE A 120 19.28 -0.71 -19.98
C PHE A 120 18.78 -0.66 -18.53
N ASP A 121 18.29 0.51 -18.11
CA ASP A 121 17.82 0.74 -16.75
C ASP A 121 16.30 0.81 -16.68
N ALA A 122 15.70 -0.04 -15.86
CA ALA A 122 14.25 -0.15 -15.69
C ALA A 122 13.92 -0.49 -14.22
N PRO A 123 13.71 0.52 -13.36
CA PRO A 123 13.40 0.33 -11.94
C PRO A 123 12.27 -0.66 -11.67
N SER A 124 11.19 -0.60 -12.44
CA SER A 124 10.03 -1.50 -12.29
C SER A 124 10.25 -2.95 -12.74
N ALA A 125 11.40 -3.26 -13.37
CA ALA A 125 11.75 -4.63 -13.76
C ALA A 125 11.92 -5.49 -12.50
N THR A 126 10.98 -6.40 -12.29
CA THR A 126 10.89 -7.17 -11.05
C THR A 126 11.24 -8.65 -11.26
N TYR A 127 10.95 -9.20 -12.45
CA TYR A 127 11.15 -10.63 -12.74
C TYR A 127 12.06 -10.82 -13.95
N LEU A 128 13.02 -11.73 -13.84
CA LEU A 128 13.93 -12.14 -14.90
C LEU A 128 13.80 -13.64 -15.12
N TYR A 129 13.30 -14.06 -16.29
CA TYR A 129 13.26 -15.45 -16.69
C TYR A 129 14.43 -15.74 -17.63
N ILE A 130 15.21 -16.77 -17.34
CA ILE A 130 16.40 -17.13 -18.11
C ILE A 130 16.20 -18.51 -18.71
N ASP A 131 16.17 -18.57 -20.04
CA ASP A 131 16.19 -19.80 -20.82
C ASP A 131 17.31 -19.76 -21.89
N GLN A 132 18.43 -19.14 -21.49
CA GLN A 132 19.66 -19.10 -22.26
C GLN A 132 20.79 -19.61 -21.38
N SER A 133 21.69 -20.42 -21.96
CA SER A 133 22.93 -20.77 -21.27
C SER A 133 23.81 -19.54 -21.21
N MET A 134 24.05 -19.03 -20.00
CA MET A 134 24.85 -17.83 -19.74
C MET A 134 25.81 -18.11 -18.59
N ARG A 135 26.97 -17.45 -18.59
CA ARG A 135 27.99 -17.58 -17.54
C ARG A 135 28.59 -16.21 -17.20
N ASP A 136 29.28 -16.16 -16.07
CA ASP A 136 30.19 -15.09 -15.68
C ASP A 136 29.54 -13.69 -15.71
N HIS A 137 30.22 -12.70 -16.28
CA HIS A 137 29.76 -11.32 -16.36
C HIS A 137 28.42 -11.14 -17.09
N GLY A 138 28.14 -11.95 -18.11
CA GLY A 138 26.90 -11.84 -18.88
C GLY A 138 25.67 -12.18 -18.04
N LEU A 139 25.78 -13.20 -17.19
CA LEU A 139 24.73 -13.56 -16.24
C LEU A 139 24.57 -12.50 -15.16
N PHE A 140 25.68 -11.99 -14.61
CA PHE A 140 25.63 -10.93 -13.58
C PHE A 140 24.92 -9.66 -14.09
N GLN A 141 25.30 -9.21 -15.28
CA GLN A 141 24.71 -8.03 -15.91
C GLN A 141 23.20 -8.16 -16.10
N ALA A 142 22.74 -9.38 -16.45
CA ALA A 142 21.33 -9.71 -16.56
C ALA A 142 20.62 -9.67 -15.20
N ILE A 143 21.20 -10.28 -14.16
CA ILE A 143 20.67 -10.27 -12.79
C ILE A 143 20.49 -8.84 -12.26
N CYS A 144 21.48 -7.98 -12.45
CA CYS A 144 21.41 -6.58 -12.04
C CYS A 144 20.28 -5.79 -12.73
N ARG A 145 19.66 -6.30 -13.81
CA ARG A 145 18.52 -5.64 -14.45
C ARG A 145 17.29 -5.59 -13.56
N VAL A 146 17.11 -6.59 -12.67
CA VAL A 146 15.93 -6.65 -11.78
C VAL A 146 16.21 -6.16 -10.37
N ASN A 147 17.47 -5.93 -10.00
CA ASN A 147 17.87 -5.47 -8.67
C ASN A 147 18.04 -3.93 -8.59
N ARG A 148 17.21 -3.17 -9.31
CA ARG A 148 17.14 -1.70 -9.21
C ARG A 148 16.12 -1.29 -8.16
N LEU A 149 16.45 -0.27 -7.36
CA LEU A 149 15.51 0.34 -6.42
C LEU A 149 14.32 0.93 -7.19
N ASP A 150 13.14 0.71 -6.66
CA ASP A 150 11.86 1.24 -7.15
C ASP A 150 11.08 1.75 -5.92
N ASP A 151 9.75 1.75 -5.96
CA ASP A 151 8.91 2.06 -4.79
C ASP A 151 9.17 1.10 -3.60
N ASP A 152 8.75 1.50 -2.39
CA ASP A 152 8.91 0.76 -1.11
C ASP A 152 8.33 -0.68 -1.14
N ASP A 153 7.53 -1.02 -2.14
CA ASP A 153 6.97 -2.35 -2.35
C ASP A 153 7.86 -3.27 -3.21
N LYS A 154 9.03 -2.81 -3.68
CA LYS A 154 10.03 -3.63 -4.37
C LYS A 154 11.22 -3.93 -3.46
N GLU A 155 11.15 -5.08 -2.78
CA GLU A 155 12.25 -5.49 -1.91
C GLU A 155 13.32 -6.31 -2.64
N TYR A 156 12.94 -7.07 -3.67
CA TYR A 156 13.85 -7.97 -4.39
C TYR A 156 13.54 -8.00 -5.89
N GLY A 157 14.56 -8.32 -6.68
CA GLY A 157 14.41 -8.83 -8.03
C GLY A 157 14.33 -10.36 -8.00
N TYR A 158 13.36 -10.94 -8.70
CA TYR A 158 13.19 -12.39 -8.79
C TYR A 158 13.83 -12.94 -10.07
N ILE A 159 14.57 -14.03 -9.93
CA ILE A 159 15.21 -14.72 -11.05
C ILE A 159 14.61 -16.12 -11.15
N ILE A 160 14.14 -16.48 -12.34
CA ILE A 160 13.62 -17.80 -12.66
C ILE A 160 14.57 -18.43 -13.68
N ASP A 161 15.31 -19.43 -13.23
CA ASP A 161 16.34 -20.10 -14.01
C ASP A 161 15.86 -21.45 -14.54
N TYR A 162 15.65 -21.56 -15.85
CA TYR A 162 15.26 -22.80 -16.52
C TYR A 162 16.46 -23.66 -16.97
N LYS A 163 17.69 -23.21 -16.75
CA LYS A 163 18.92 -23.89 -17.18
C LYS A 163 19.77 -24.40 -16.01
N ASP A 164 19.31 -24.23 -14.77
CA ASP A 164 20.05 -24.58 -13.55
C ASP A 164 21.47 -23.94 -13.51
N LEU A 165 21.61 -22.74 -14.09
CA LEU A 165 22.83 -21.93 -14.05
C LEU A 165 23.29 -21.71 -12.61
N PHE A 166 22.39 -21.46 -11.67
CA PHE A 166 22.76 -21.15 -10.29
C PHE A 166 23.25 -22.37 -9.50
N LYS A 167 22.72 -23.57 -9.75
CA LYS A 167 23.28 -24.81 -9.15
C LYS A 167 24.68 -25.12 -9.67
N SER A 168 24.94 -24.77 -10.94
CA SER A 168 26.30 -24.86 -11.50
C SER A 168 27.24 -23.82 -10.89
N LEU A 169 26.68 -22.70 -10.39
CA LEU A 169 27.41 -21.63 -9.73
C LEU A 169 27.61 -21.86 -8.23
N GLU A 170 26.77 -22.59 -7.48
CA GLU A 170 26.99 -22.85 -6.04
C GLU A 170 28.35 -23.49 -5.72
N LYS A 171 28.90 -24.30 -6.64
CA LYS A 171 30.28 -24.81 -6.52
C LYS A 171 31.36 -23.78 -6.83
N SER A 172 30.99 -22.65 -7.41
CA SER A 172 31.87 -21.56 -7.86
C SER A 172 31.46 -20.18 -7.33
N VAL A 173 30.48 -20.02 -6.43
CA VAL A 173 30.09 -18.69 -5.90
C VAL A 173 31.29 -18.08 -5.18
N GLN A 174 32.09 -18.89 -4.48
CA GLN A 174 33.34 -18.46 -3.84
C GLN A 174 34.44 -18.03 -4.84
N ASP A 175 34.45 -18.55 -6.07
CA ASP A 175 35.37 -18.15 -7.13
C ASP A 175 34.80 -16.98 -7.98
N TYR A 176 33.47 -16.89 -8.07
CA TYR A 176 32.70 -15.95 -8.88
C TYR A 176 32.58 -14.56 -8.23
N THR A 177 32.41 -14.52 -6.90
CA THR A 177 32.51 -13.25 -6.15
C THR A 177 33.94 -12.73 -6.14
N ALA A 178 34.94 -13.60 -6.28
CA ALA A 178 36.34 -13.19 -6.36
C ALA A 178 36.69 -12.49 -7.69
N GLU A 179 36.25 -12.98 -8.86
CA GLU A 179 36.59 -12.37 -10.16
C GLU A 179 35.67 -11.22 -10.60
N ALA A 180 34.35 -11.29 -10.35
CA ALA A 180 33.41 -10.24 -10.77
C ALA A 180 33.40 -9.02 -9.84
N PHE A 181 33.95 -9.18 -8.64
CA PHE A 181 34.02 -8.16 -7.60
C PHE A 181 35.42 -8.09 -6.98
N GLU A 182 36.50 -8.25 -7.78
CA GLU A 182 37.89 -8.08 -7.27
C GLU A 182 38.08 -6.76 -6.50
N ASP A 183 37.29 -5.74 -6.83
CA ASP A 183 37.29 -4.42 -6.20
C ASP A 183 36.33 -4.26 -4.99
N TYR A 184 35.57 -5.30 -4.58
CA TYR A 184 34.66 -5.24 -3.44
C TYR A 184 35.03 -6.28 -2.37
N ASP A 185 34.79 -5.93 -1.10
CA ASP A 185 35.09 -6.83 0.00
C ASP A 185 34.16 -8.05 -0.03
N ARG A 186 34.70 -9.25 0.27
CA ARG A 186 33.92 -10.51 0.28
C ARG A 186 32.67 -10.44 1.17
N GLY A 187 32.69 -9.60 2.20
CA GLY A 187 31.53 -9.37 3.07
C GLY A 187 30.38 -8.62 2.39
N ASP A 188 30.65 -7.83 1.34
CA ASP A 188 29.64 -7.07 0.58
C ASP A 188 28.95 -7.92 -0.51
N VAL A 189 29.52 -9.09 -0.82
CA VAL A 189 29.04 -10.00 -1.87
C VAL A 189 28.26 -11.18 -1.26
N ASP A 190 28.40 -11.41 0.04
CA ASP A 190 27.68 -12.44 0.79
C ASP A 190 26.19 -12.07 0.88
N GLY A 191 25.30 -12.99 0.49
CA GLY A 191 23.84 -12.75 0.45
C GLY A 191 23.27 -12.07 -0.81
N LEU A 192 24.08 -11.80 -1.85
CA LEU A 192 23.57 -11.24 -3.13
C LEU A 192 22.65 -12.20 -3.90
N LEU A 193 22.82 -13.50 -3.70
CA LEU A 193 21.97 -14.55 -4.23
C LEU A 193 21.57 -15.44 -3.05
N SER A 194 20.29 -15.67 -2.89
CA SER A 194 19.75 -16.52 -1.83
C SER A 194 18.56 -17.30 -2.37
N ASP A 195 18.31 -18.47 -1.79
CA ASP A 195 17.13 -19.25 -2.13
C ASP A 195 15.86 -18.47 -1.72
N ARG A 196 14.91 -18.40 -2.65
CA ARG A 196 13.67 -17.63 -2.45
C ARG A 196 12.80 -18.24 -1.34
N LEU A 197 12.73 -19.57 -1.25
CA LEU A 197 11.92 -20.25 -0.24
C LEU A 197 12.55 -20.09 1.13
N GLU A 198 13.86 -20.28 1.25
CA GLU A 198 14.60 -20.08 2.50
C GLU A 198 14.42 -18.66 3.04
N LYS A 199 14.65 -17.64 2.19
CA LYS A 199 14.43 -16.24 2.58
C LYS A 199 12.97 -15.91 2.84
N GLY A 200 12.05 -16.54 2.09
CA GLY A 200 10.62 -16.42 2.32
C GLY A 200 10.23 -16.91 3.72
N VAL A 201 10.75 -18.08 4.14
CA VAL A 201 10.50 -18.68 5.45
C VAL A 201 11.05 -17.78 6.56
N GLU A 202 12.31 -17.38 6.44
CA GLU A 202 12.96 -16.47 7.40
C GLU A 202 12.13 -15.19 7.61
N ARG A 203 11.66 -14.60 6.51
CA ARG A 203 10.86 -13.38 6.55
C ARG A 203 9.48 -13.61 7.16
N LEU A 204 8.80 -14.70 6.81
CA LEU A 204 7.49 -15.03 7.35
C LEU A 204 7.59 -15.23 8.87
N GLU A 205 8.55 -16.02 9.34
CA GLU A 205 8.74 -16.24 10.77
C GLU A 205 9.14 -14.95 11.50
N THR A 206 10.05 -14.14 10.94
CA THR A 206 10.42 -12.84 11.51
C THR A 206 9.20 -11.92 11.63
N ALA A 207 8.34 -11.86 10.62
CA ALA A 207 7.13 -11.05 10.65
C ALA A 207 6.13 -11.53 11.70
N ARG A 208 5.96 -12.86 11.82
CA ARG A 208 5.11 -13.50 12.84
C ARG A 208 5.61 -13.21 14.26
N GLU A 209 6.91 -13.36 14.50
CA GLU A 209 7.50 -13.06 15.81
C GLU A 209 7.39 -11.58 16.15
N SER A 210 7.66 -10.70 15.19
CA SER A 210 7.60 -9.25 15.40
C SER A 210 6.19 -8.79 15.81
N ILE A 211 5.14 -9.25 15.12
CA ILE A 211 3.77 -8.87 15.47
C ILE A 211 3.31 -9.49 16.78
N LYS A 212 3.74 -10.73 17.08
CA LYS A 212 3.50 -11.39 18.37
C LYS A 212 4.13 -10.61 19.51
N ALA A 213 5.38 -10.19 19.36
CA ALA A 213 6.10 -9.39 20.35
C ALA A 213 5.41 -8.04 20.58
N LEU A 214 4.96 -7.35 19.52
CA LEU A 214 4.20 -6.10 19.66
C LEU A 214 2.90 -6.29 20.47
N CYS A 215 2.24 -7.44 20.28
CA CYS A 215 0.98 -7.79 20.92
C CYS A 215 1.14 -8.61 22.22
N GLU A 216 2.37 -8.87 22.65
CA GLU A 216 2.65 -9.62 23.88
C GLU A 216 2.13 -8.88 25.12
N PRO A 217 2.35 -7.55 25.28
CA PRO A 217 1.91 -6.80 26.45
C PRO A 217 0.39 -6.57 26.53
N VAL A 218 -0.38 -6.97 25.51
CA VAL A 218 -1.84 -6.86 25.52
C VAL A 218 -2.39 -7.80 26.61
N GLU A 219 -3.21 -7.25 27.50
CA GLU A 219 -3.75 -8.00 28.64
C GLU A 219 -4.65 -9.16 28.19
N PRO A 220 -4.62 -10.31 28.88
CA PRO A 220 -5.62 -11.36 28.69
C PRO A 220 -7.04 -10.82 28.92
N PRO A 221 -8.06 -11.22 28.12
CA PRO A 221 -8.07 -12.39 27.23
C PRO A 221 -7.53 -12.14 25.81
N LYS A 222 -6.96 -10.96 25.52
CA LYS A 222 -6.59 -10.52 24.16
C LYS A 222 -7.79 -10.51 23.20
N ASP A 223 -8.93 -10.03 23.70
CA ASP A 223 -10.08 -9.72 22.87
C ASP A 223 -9.96 -8.32 22.24
N THR A 224 -10.87 -7.98 21.33
CA THR A 224 -10.91 -6.68 20.65
C THR A 224 -10.81 -5.51 21.62
N LEU A 225 -11.48 -5.59 22.79
CA LEU A 225 -11.43 -4.53 23.80
C LEU A 225 -10.03 -4.36 24.40
N ALA A 226 -9.34 -5.46 24.75
CA ALA A 226 -7.97 -5.41 25.24
C ALA A 226 -7.02 -4.76 24.22
N TYR A 227 -7.18 -5.08 22.93
CA TYR A 227 -6.42 -4.45 21.85
C TYR A 227 -6.72 -2.95 21.71
N ILE A 228 -8.00 -2.57 21.72
CA ILE A 228 -8.41 -1.16 21.66
C ILE A 228 -7.78 -0.38 22.82
N ARG A 229 -7.86 -0.88 24.05
CA ARG A 229 -7.27 -0.22 25.23
C ARG A 229 -5.76 -0.06 25.13
N TYR A 230 -5.06 -1.09 24.67
CA TYR A 230 -3.61 -1.06 24.53
C TYR A 230 -3.13 -0.09 23.43
N PHE A 231 -3.79 -0.09 22.27
CA PHE A 231 -3.37 0.68 21.09
C PHE A 231 -3.97 2.09 20.99
N CYS A 232 -5.18 2.30 21.48
CA CYS A 232 -5.85 3.60 21.42
C CYS A 232 -5.63 4.42 22.70
N GLY A 233 -5.44 3.76 23.84
CA GLY A 233 -5.37 4.43 25.14
C GLY A 233 -6.72 4.98 25.58
N SER A 234 -6.74 5.57 26.78
CA SER A 234 -7.97 6.14 27.39
C SER A 234 -7.84 7.61 27.79
N ASN A 235 -6.63 8.18 27.75
CA ASN A 235 -6.37 9.55 28.19
C ASN A 235 -5.68 10.35 27.08
N THR A 236 -6.34 11.42 26.63
CA THR A 236 -5.87 12.29 25.55
C THR A 236 -5.32 13.63 26.02
N GLU A 237 -5.32 13.89 27.33
CA GLU A 237 -4.80 15.13 27.89
C GLU A 237 -3.27 15.11 28.01
N ASP A 238 -2.70 13.91 28.14
CA ASP A 238 -1.26 13.69 28.13
C ASP A 238 -0.76 13.49 26.69
N LEU A 239 -0.12 14.53 26.15
CA LEU A 239 0.40 14.54 24.78
C LEU A 239 1.49 13.49 24.55
N ASP A 240 2.22 13.07 25.59
CA ASP A 240 3.26 12.06 25.47
C ASP A 240 2.65 10.67 25.34
N LEU A 241 1.62 10.37 26.13
CA LEU A 241 0.85 9.11 26.00
C LEU A 241 0.12 9.02 24.65
N VAL A 242 -0.44 10.13 24.14
CA VAL A 242 -1.09 10.15 22.82
C VAL A 242 -0.10 9.78 21.72
N LYS A 243 1.10 10.37 21.75
CA LYS A 243 2.17 10.05 20.79
C LYS A 243 2.64 8.61 20.90
N GLU A 244 2.77 8.08 22.13
CA GLU A 244 3.16 6.70 22.36
C GLU A 244 2.15 5.72 21.75
N HIS A 245 0.84 5.94 22.00
CA HIS A 245 -0.22 5.13 21.41
C HIS A 245 -0.26 5.24 19.88
N GLU A 246 -0.04 6.43 19.32
CA GLU A 246 0.07 6.61 17.86
C GLU A 246 1.23 5.80 17.27
N GLN A 247 2.42 5.83 17.89
CA GLN A 247 3.57 5.04 17.45
C GLN A 247 3.30 3.53 17.52
N LYS A 248 2.62 3.07 18.58
CA LYS A 248 2.18 1.67 18.71
C LYS A 248 1.25 1.27 17.56
N ARG A 249 0.26 2.12 17.22
CA ARG A 249 -0.66 1.88 16.09
C ARG A 249 0.06 1.84 14.76
N VAL A 250 0.95 2.81 14.49
CA VAL A 250 1.77 2.82 13.27
C VAL A 250 2.59 1.53 13.15
N SER A 251 3.16 1.05 14.26
CA SER A 251 3.91 -0.21 14.30
C SER A 251 3.01 -1.41 14.00
N LEU A 252 1.81 -1.48 14.60
CA LEU A 252 0.81 -2.51 14.30
C LEU A 252 0.48 -2.54 12.80
N TYR A 253 0.24 -1.37 12.21
CA TYR A 253 -0.11 -1.28 10.79
C TYR A 253 1.02 -1.76 9.88
N LYS A 254 2.26 -1.36 10.17
CA LYS A 254 3.44 -1.76 9.40
C LYS A 254 3.74 -3.26 9.54
N LEU A 255 3.71 -3.80 10.76
CA LEU A 255 4.01 -5.21 11.02
C LEU A 255 2.94 -6.13 10.42
N THR A 256 1.66 -5.76 10.53
CA THR A 256 0.58 -6.55 9.90
C THR A 256 0.71 -6.55 8.39
N ALA A 257 1.01 -5.39 7.78
CA ALA A 257 1.28 -5.31 6.34
C ALA A 257 2.49 -6.15 5.92
N SER A 258 3.55 -6.17 6.73
CA SER A 258 4.73 -7.02 6.48
C SER A 258 4.37 -8.50 6.55
N LEU A 259 3.59 -8.91 7.56
CA LEU A 259 3.11 -10.28 7.73
C LEU A 259 2.27 -10.75 6.54
N VAL A 260 1.28 -9.96 6.12
CA VAL A 260 0.40 -10.32 4.99
C VAL A 260 1.22 -10.47 3.70
N ARG A 261 2.19 -9.58 3.44
CA ARG A 261 3.08 -9.69 2.27
C ARG A 261 3.98 -10.92 2.35
N ALA A 262 4.60 -11.17 3.51
CA ALA A 262 5.46 -12.32 3.70
C ALA A 262 4.70 -13.63 3.49
N TYR A 263 3.47 -13.71 4.02
CA TYR A 263 2.57 -14.84 3.80
C TYR A 263 2.20 -14.98 2.32
N ALA A 264 1.75 -13.92 1.65
CA ALA A 264 1.36 -13.95 0.24
C ALA A 264 2.51 -14.40 -0.68
N ASN A 265 3.75 -14.01 -0.38
CA ASN A 265 4.94 -14.40 -1.14
C ASN A 265 5.25 -15.90 -1.02
N LEU A 266 4.77 -16.58 0.02
CA LEU A 266 4.95 -18.01 0.25
C LEU A 266 3.69 -18.84 0.07
N ALA A 267 2.50 -18.25 0.07
CA ALA A 267 1.23 -18.96 0.23
C ALA A 267 1.02 -20.13 -0.74
N ASN A 268 1.50 -20.01 -1.99
CA ASN A 268 1.40 -21.08 -3.00
C ASN A 268 2.49 -22.16 -2.88
N ASP A 269 3.58 -21.88 -2.16
CA ASP A 269 4.78 -22.70 -2.10
C ASP A 269 5.09 -23.21 -0.68
N MET A 270 4.18 -23.03 0.29
CA MET A 270 4.43 -23.35 1.70
C MET A 270 4.74 -24.83 1.94
N LEU A 271 4.12 -25.74 1.18
CA LEU A 271 4.44 -27.18 1.27
C LEU A 271 5.88 -27.46 0.82
N GLU A 272 6.33 -26.80 -0.25
CA GLU A 272 7.70 -26.93 -0.77
C GLU A 272 8.72 -26.28 0.18
N ALA A 273 8.30 -25.21 0.88
CA ALA A 273 9.08 -24.55 1.92
C ALA A 273 9.20 -25.36 3.23
N GLY A 274 8.55 -26.52 3.32
CA GLY A 274 8.69 -27.45 4.44
C GLY A 274 7.59 -27.37 5.50
N TYR A 275 6.55 -26.56 5.29
CA TYR A 275 5.41 -26.50 6.21
C TYR A 275 4.43 -27.66 5.98
N SER A 276 3.89 -28.18 7.08
CA SER A 276 2.78 -29.13 7.05
C SER A 276 1.44 -28.44 6.76
N SER A 277 0.45 -29.18 6.27
CA SER A 277 -0.90 -28.63 6.04
C SER A 277 -1.54 -28.04 7.30
N ALA A 278 -1.21 -28.56 8.48
CA ALA A 278 -1.70 -28.04 9.76
C ALA A 278 -1.04 -26.70 10.13
N GLU A 279 0.26 -26.55 9.88
CA GLU A 279 0.99 -25.29 10.08
C GLU A 279 0.51 -24.23 9.10
N ILE A 280 0.29 -24.58 7.83
CA ILE A 280 -0.24 -23.68 6.81
C ILE A 280 -1.58 -23.10 7.25
N GLU A 281 -2.51 -23.94 7.72
CA GLU A 281 -3.80 -23.47 8.21
C GLU A 281 -3.65 -22.59 9.46
N THR A 282 -2.77 -22.97 10.38
CA THR A 282 -2.48 -22.17 11.58
C THR A 282 -1.95 -20.78 11.22
N ILE A 283 -0.99 -20.70 10.31
CA ILE A 283 -0.41 -19.44 9.83
C ILE A 283 -1.49 -18.61 9.14
N LYS A 284 -2.32 -19.23 8.29
CA LYS A 284 -3.43 -18.54 7.62
C LYS A 284 -4.39 -17.91 8.63
N GLN A 285 -4.77 -18.64 9.68
CA GLN A 285 -5.63 -18.10 10.75
C GLN A 285 -4.94 -16.99 11.56
N GLU A 286 -3.63 -17.11 11.79
CA GLU A 286 -2.84 -16.07 12.45
C GLU A 286 -2.82 -14.77 11.64
N VAL A 287 -2.62 -14.85 10.32
CA VAL A 287 -2.65 -13.68 9.43
C VAL A 287 -4.03 -13.04 9.40
N LYS A 288 -5.11 -13.85 9.32
CA LYS A 288 -6.51 -13.36 9.43
C LYS A 288 -6.72 -12.58 10.72
N TYR A 289 -6.34 -13.19 11.83
CA TYR A 289 -6.52 -12.63 13.16
C TYR A 289 -5.86 -11.26 13.29
N TYR A 290 -4.58 -11.14 12.91
CA TYR A 290 -3.88 -9.85 13.03
C TYR A 290 -4.39 -8.79 12.07
N GLU A 291 -4.85 -9.16 10.88
CA GLU A 291 -5.49 -8.20 9.97
C GLU A 291 -6.83 -7.71 10.50
N GLN A 292 -7.64 -8.58 11.10
CA GLN A 292 -8.87 -8.20 11.79
C GLN A 292 -8.57 -7.22 12.94
N ILE A 293 -7.61 -7.53 13.81
CA ILE A 293 -7.19 -6.65 14.90
C ILE A 293 -6.71 -5.30 14.37
N ARG A 294 -5.89 -5.28 13.32
CA ARG A 294 -5.44 -4.05 12.67
C ARG A 294 -6.62 -3.20 12.21
N ALA A 295 -7.61 -3.80 11.55
CA ALA A 295 -8.77 -3.09 11.05
C ALA A 295 -9.65 -2.55 12.19
N GLU A 296 -9.88 -3.35 13.23
CA GLU A 296 -10.66 -2.95 14.42
C GLU A 296 -9.97 -1.81 15.18
N VAL A 297 -8.65 -1.88 15.37
CA VAL A 297 -7.87 -0.81 16.01
C VAL A 297 -7.88 0.47 15.17
N LYS A 298 -7.74 0.37 13.84
CA LYS A 298 -7.80 1.52 12.92
C LYS A 298 -9.16 2.22 12.99
N LEU A 299 -10.24 1.44 13.04
CA LEU A 299 -11.59 1.96 13.20
C LEU A 299 -11.76 2.59 14.59
N ALA A 300 -11.31 1.93 15.65
CA ALA A 300 -11.45 2.39 17.02
C ALA A 300 -10.65 3.66 17.33
N SER A 301 -9.48 3.85 16.73
CA SER A 301 -8.69 5.09 16.89
C SER A 301 -9.21 6.25 16.05
N GLY A 302 -10.11 5.99 15.10
CA GLY A 302 -10.54 6.97 14.11
C GLY A 302 -9.41 7.38 13.17
N ASP A 303 -8.38 6.55 13.01
CA ASP A 303 -7.31 6.80 12.06
C ASP A 303 -7.84 6.62 10.63
N ALA A 304 -8.34 7.73 10.07
CA ALA A 304 -8.50 7.91 8.63
C ALA A 304 -7.09 7.98 8.02
N ILE A 305 -6.42 6.84 7.94
CA ILE A 305 -5.10 6.83 7.34
C ILE A 305 -5.31 6.93 5.83
N ASP A 306 -4.79 8.01 5.24
CA ASP A 306 -4.54 8.12 3.80
C ASP A 306 -3.44 7.11 3.42
N LEU A 307 -3.76 5.81 3.50
CA LEU A 307 -2.94 4.70 3.01
C LEU A 307 -3.27 4.43 1.54
N LYS A 308 -3.59 5.44 0.74
CA LYS A 308 -3.84 5.28 -0.71
C LYS A 308 -2.71 4.52 -1.42
N ALA A 309 -1.48 4.57 -0.89
CA ALA A 309 -0.35 3.80 -1.42
C ALA A 309 -0.38 2.30 -1.08
N TYR A 310 -0.92 1.92 0.08
CA TYR A 310 -0.81 0.57 0.65
C TYR A 310 -2.11 -0.24 0.60
N GLU A 311 -3.28 0.39 0.53
CA GLU A 311 -4.56 -0.33 0.57
C GLU A 311 -4.89 -1.17 -0.66
N PRO A 312 -4.66 -0.72 -1.92
CA PRO A 312 -5.11 -1.50 -3.07
C PRO A 312 -4.38 -2.84 -3.23
N ALA A 313 -3.05 -2.84 -3.07
CA ALA A 313 -2.24 -4.06 -3.15
C ALA A 313 -2.52 -4.98 -1.95
N MET A 314 -2.68 -4.44 -0.74
CA MET A 314 -2.96 -5.26 0.44
C MET A 314 -4.35 -5.91 0.38
N ARG A 315 -5.39 -5.15 0.01
CA ARG A 315 -6.75 -5.69 -0.16
C ARG A 315 -6.76 -6.86 -1.14
N HIS A 316 -6.05 -6.70 -2.25
CA HIS A 316 -5.91 -7.75 -3.24
C HIS A 316 -5.23 -9.02 -2.71
N LEU A 317 -4.14 -8.88 -1.93
CA LEU A 317 -3.49 -10.02 -1.28
C LEU A 317 -4.44 -10.74 -0.30
N ILE A 318 -5.22 -9.97 0.46
CA ILE A 318 -6.22 -10.50 1.40
C ILE A 318 -7.30 -11.26 0.63
N ASP A 319 -7.83 -10.70 -0.44
CA ASP A 319 -8.90 -11.32 -1.24
C ASP A 319 -8.45 -12.65 -1.85
N ILE A 320 -7.21 -12.75 -2.32
CA ILE A 320 -6.68 -13.98 -2.91
C ILE A 320 -6.43 -15.06 -1.84
N TYR A 321 -5.73 -14.72 -0.75
CA TYR A 321 -5.16 -15.74 0.13
C TYR A 321 -5.91 -15.94 1.45
N ILE A 322 -6.59 -14.90 1.93
CA ILE A 322 -7.15 -14.83 3.29
C ILE A 322 -8.69 -14.94 3.24
N GLY A 323 -9.34 -14.43 2.20
CA GLY A 323 -10.78 -14.54 1.97
C GLY A 323 -11.59 -13.37 2.57
N ALA A 324 -12.65 -12.95 1.86
CA ALA A 324 -13.29 -11.65 1.98
C ALA A 324 -14.40 -11.49 3.04
N GLU A 325 -14.80 -12.54 3.77
CA GLU A 325 -16.02 -12.50 4.62
C GLU A 325 -15.99 -11.46 5.75
N GLU A 326 -14.81 -11.03 6.22
CA GLU A 326 -14.66 -9.97 7.23
C GLU A 326 -14.33 -8.60 6.62
N SER A 327 -13.86 -8.57 5.36
CA SER A 327 -13.51 -7.36 4.62
C SER A 327 -14.76 -6.61 4.12
N GLU A 328 -15.85 -7.33 3.79
CA GLU A 328 -17.10 -6.72 3.29
C GLU A 328 -17.71 -5.68 4.22
N VAL A 329 -17.59 -5.85 5.55
CA VAL A 329 -18.17 -4.92 6.53
C VAL A 329 -17.43 -3.58 6.54
N LEU A 330 -16.09 -3.62 6.38
CA LEU A 330 -15.23 -2.43 6.33
C LEU A 330 -15.30 -1.71 4.97
N SER A 331 -15.64 -2.42 3.90
CA SER A 331 -15.84 -1.83 2.56
C SER A 331 -17.09 -0.95 2.45
N THR A 332 -17.99 -0.96 3.44
CA THR A 332 -19.19 -0.09 3.44
C THR A 332 -18.94 1.35 3.88
N PHE A 333 -17.69 1.68 4.28
CA PHE A 333 -17.30 3.00 4.79
C PHE A 333 -16.62 3.90 3.74
N ASP A 334 -16.54 3.49 2.47
CA ASP A 334 -15.70 4.16 1.47
C ASP A 334 -16.04 5.67 1.25
N ASP A 335 -17.20 6.16 1.74
CA ASP A 335 -17.60 7.58 1.65
C ASP A 335 -17.97 8.28 2.97
N MET A 336 -18.03 7.59 4.12
CA MET A 336 -18.49 8.20 5.40
C MET A 336 -17.68 7.70 6.61
N THR A 337 -17.32 8.63 7.50
CA THR A 337 -16.71 8.33 8.80
C THR A 337 -17.71 7.69 9.77
N LEU A 338 -17.21 7.03 10.82
CA LEU A 338 -18.07 6.43 11.85
C LEU A 338 -19.03 7.45 12.48
N ILE A 339 -18.56 8.68 12.73
CA ILE A 339 -19.39 9.74 13.33
C ILE A 339 -20.48 10.21 12.36
N GLU A 340 -20.17 10.33 11.07
CA GLU A 340 -21.18 10.66 10.06
C GLU A 340 -22.24 9.57 9.92
N LEU A 341 -21.85 8.29 10.00
CA LEU A 341 -22.78 7.16 10.03
C LEU A 341 -23.68 7.17 11.27
N ILE A 342 -23.15 7.52 12.43
CA ILE A 342 -23.93 7.68 13.67
C ILE A 342 -24.93 8.84 13.54
N VAL A 343 -24.55 9.93 12.88
CA VAL A 343 -25.45 11.07 12.64
C VAL A 343 -26.60 10.68 11.71
N ASP A 344 -26.30 9.94 10.63
CA ASP A 344 -27.26 9.49 9.62
C ASP A 344 -28.20 8.39 10.14
N ARG A 345 -27.64 7.31 10.72
CA ARG A 345 -28.39 6.11 11.12
C ARG A 345 -28.73 6.04 12.60
N GLY A 346 -28.22 6.95 13.42
CA GLY A 346 -28.42 6.92 14.87
C GLY A 346 -27.80 5.67 15.50
N LYS A 347 -28.52 5.06 16.47
CA LYS A 347 -28.07 3.86 17.18
C LYS A 347 -27.85 2.65 16.28
N ASP A 348 -28.53 2.59 15.13
CA ASP A 348 -28.39 1.46 14.20
C ASP A 348 -27.04 1.44 13.48
N ALA A 349 -26.26 2.52 13.54
CA ALA A 349 -24.88 2.55 13.05
C ALA A 349 -23.98 1.52 13.76
N VAL A 350 -24.29 1.15 15.01
CA VAL A 350 -23.54 0.11 15.74
C VAL A 350 -23.62 -1.26 15.02
N ASN A 351 -24.69 -1.51 14.26
CA ASN A 351 -24.88 -2.78 13.56
C ASN A 351 -23.92 -2.99 12.40
N THR A 352 -23.32 -1.91 11.87
CA THR A 352 -22.33 -1.95 10.78
C THR A 352 -20.89 -2.07 11.28
N LEU A 353 -20.67 -2.09 12.60
CA LEU A 353 -19.35 -2.32 13.17
C LEU A 353 -18.90 -3.78 12.96
N PRO A 354 -17.58 -4.04 12.86
CA PRO A 354 -17.03 -5.39 12.83
C PRO A 354 -17.54 -6.26 13.98
N LYS A 355 -17.67 -7.57 13.72
CA LYS A 355 -18.23 -8.52 14.70
C LYS A 355 -17.49 -8.49 16.04
N GLY A 356 -16.17 -8.37 16.05
CA GLY A 356 -15.36 -8.31 17.29
C GLY A 356 -15.70 -7.09 18.15
N ILE A 357 -15.93 -5.93 17.52
CA ILE A 357 -16.36 -4.71 18.22
C ILE A 357 -17.83 -4.83 18.66
N ARG A 358 -18.73 -5.18 17.74
CA ARG A 358 -20.19 -5.16 17.99
C ARG A 358 -20.65 -6.13 19.09
N GLN A 359 -19.94 -7.22 19.30
CA GLN A 359 -20.29 -8.21 20.33
C GLN A 359 -20.02 -7.71 21.76
N ASN A 360 -19.20 -6.67 21.93
CA ASN A 360 -18.86 -6.11 23.22
C ASN A 360 -19.35 -4.64 23.33
N PRO A 361 -20.39 -4.37 24.15
CA PRO A 361 -20.93 -3.01 24.33
C PRO A 361 -19.88 -1.97 24.76
N GLU A 362 -18.87 -2.36 25.54
CA GLU A 362 -17.77 -1.48 25.93
C GLU A 362 -16.84 -1.16 24.76
N ALA A 363 -16.53 -2.14 23.91
CA ALA A 363 -15.71 -1.93 22.71
C ALA A 363 -16.41 -0.98 21.72
N VAL A 364 -17.73 -1.12 21.55
CA VAL A 364 -18.54 -0.18 20.78
C VAL A 364 -18.44 1.23 21.37
N ALA A 365 -18.69 1.37 22.67
CA ALA A 365 -18.66 2.66 23.35
C ALA A 365 -17.29 3.35 23.22
N GLU A 366 -16.20 2.65 23.55
CA GLU A 366 -14.84 3.21 23.47
C GLU A 366 -14.46 3.57 22.01
N THR A 367 -14.89 2.78 21.02
CA THR A 367 -14.70 3.10 19.59
C THR A 367 -15.39 4.40 19.21
N ILE A 368 -16.66 4.59 19.60
CA ILE A 368 -17.41 5.81 19.32
C ILE A 368 -16.79 7.00 20.07
N GLU A 369 -16.46 6.83 21.36
CA GLU A 369 -15.84 7.83 22.21
C GLU A 369 -14.53 8.34 21.61
N ASN A 370 -13.65 7.44 21.16
CA ASN A 370 -12.37 7.79 20.54
C ASN A 370 -12.54 8.55 19.23
N ASN A 371 -13.43 8.08 18.34
CA ASN A 371 -13.71 8.76 17.07
C ASN A 371 -14.30 10.16 17.30
N LEU A 372 -15.24 10.29 18.24
CA LEU A 372 -15.89 11.55 18.56
C LEU A 372 -14.90 12.54 19.19
N ARG A 373 -14.07 12.05 20.11
CA ARG A 373 -13.00 12.83 20.73
C ARG A 373 -12.01 13.35 19.70
N LYS A 374 -11.62 12.52 18.73
CA LYS A 374 -10.73 12.94 17.64
C LYS A 374 -11.33 14.09 16.83
N VAL A 375 -12.61 13.97 16.44
CA VAL A 375 -13.31 15.06 15.73
C VAL A 375 -13.36 16.34 16.58
N ILE A 376 -13.63 16.24 17.88
CA ILE A 376 -13.62 17.39 18.80
C ILE A 376 -12.23 18.06 18.84
N ILE A 377 -11.16 17.27 18.96
CA ILE A 377 -9.77 17.77 19.00
C ILE A 377 -9.42 18.47 17.68
N ASP A 378 -9.70 17.82 16.54
CA ASP A 378 -9.39 18.35 15.20
C ASP A 378 -10.15 19.64 14.90
N GLN A 379 -11.39 19.76 15.38
CA GLN A 379 -12.21 20.94 15.20
C GLN A 379 -11.96 22.04 16.24
N ARG A 380 -11.31 21.74 17.37
CA ARG A 380 -11.04 22.70 18.46
C ARG A 380 -10.36 24.00 18.01
N PRO A 381 -9.38 24.01 17.08
CA PRO A 381 -8.79 25.25 16.57
C PRO A 381 -9.80 26.19 15.87
N THR A 382 -10.92 25.65 15.36
CA THR A 382 -11.94 26.44 14.68
C THR A 382 -12.85 27.20 15.65
N ASN A 383 -13.13 26.62 16.82
CA ASN A 383 -13.93 27.23 17.88
C ASN A 383 -13.57 26.65 19.26
N PRO A 384 -12.52 27.18 19.92
CA PRO A 384 -11.98 26.57 21.14
C PRO A 384 -12.99 26.47 22.29
N LYS A 385 -13.84 27.48 22.47
CA LYS A 385 -14.87 27.49 23.52
C LYS A 385 -15.94 26.42 23.29
N TYR A 386 -16.52 26.36 22.10
CA TYR A 386 -17.59 25.42 21.77
C TYR A 386 -17.11 23.95 21.89
N PHE A 387 -16.00 23.63 21.22
CA PHE A 387 -15.46 22.27 21.26
C PHE A 387 -14.85 21.91 22.63
N GLY A 388 -14.44 22.91 23.42
CA GLY A 388 -14.15 22.71 24.84
C GLY A 388 -15.35 22.17 25.62
N THR A 389 -16.51 22.80 25.48
CA THR A 389 -17.76 22.31 26.10
C THR A 389 -18.17 20.93 25.57
N MET A 390 -18.01 20.66 24.28
CA MET A 390 -18.29 19.32 23.74
C MET A 390 -17.36 18.25 24.33
N SER A 391 -16.10 18.59 24.60
CA SER A 391 -15.15 17.70 25.29
C SER A 391 -15.62 17.41 26.72
N GLU A 392 -15.99 18.44 27.48
CA GLU A 392 -16.51 18.29 28.85
C GLU A 392 -17.75 17.39 28.88
N LEU A 393 -18.69 17.58 27.95
CA LEU A 393 -19.87 16.73 27.81
C LEU A 393 -19.50 15.28 27.48
N LEU A 394 -18.52 15.06 26.61
CA LEU A 394 -18.04 13.71 26.29
C LEU A 394 -17.44 13.03 27.53
N ASP A 395 -16.64 13.76 28.30
CA ASP A 395 -16.01 13.24 29.53
C ASP A 395 -17.05 12.89 30.59
N GLU A 396 -18.11 13.70 30.73
CA GLU A 396 -19.26 13.39 31.58
C GLU A 396 -19.97 12.10 31.13
N LEU A 397 -20.26 11.94 29.84
CA LEU A 397 -20.91 10.73 29.31
C LEU A 397 -20.06 9.46 29.53
N ILE A 398 -18.74 9.57 29.38
CA ILE A 398 -17.81 8.45 29.65
C ILE A 398 -17.85 8.07 31.12
N GLN A 399 -17.85 9.06 32.02
CA GLN A 399 -17.89 8.83 33.45
C GLN A 399 -19.24 8.22 33.90
N GLU A 400 -20.36 8.72 33.36
CA GLU A 400 -21.69 8.17 33.58
C GLU A 400 -21.77 6.69 33.15
N ARG A 401 -21.22 6.36 31.97
CA ARG A 401 -21.15 4.98 31.47
C ARG A 401 -20.33 4.08 32.40
N LYS A 402 -19.12 4.52 32.81
CA LYS A 402 -18.20 3.74 33.67
C LYS A 402 -18.78 3.45 35.05
N THR A 403 -19.66 4.32 35.56
CA THR A 403 -20.27 4.18 36.89
C THR A 403 -21.58 3.37 36.89
N ALA A 404 -21.93 2.75 35.75
CA ALA A 404 -23.10 1.88 35.55
C ALA A 404 -24.44 2.52 35.93
N ALA A 405 -24.54 3.85 35.88
CA ALA A 405 -25.73 4.58 36.32
C ALA A 405 -26.89 4.60 35.30
N GLN A 406 -26.69 4.12 34.07
CA GLN A 406 -27.66 4.23 32.95
C GLN A 406 -27.78 2.95 32.11
N GLU A 407 -28.96 2.77 31.49
CA GLU A 407 -29.17 1.74 30.48
C GLU A 407 -28.34 2.04 29.23
N TYR A 408 -27.74 1.01 28.62
CA TYR A 408 -26.88 1.15 27.45
C TYR A 408 -27.56 1.87 26.27
N GLU A 409 -28.88 1.69 26.13
CA GLU A 409 -29.67 2.36 25.10
C GLU A 409 -29.75 3.88 25.31
N ASP A 410 -29.86 4.34 26.56
CA ASP A 410 -29.86 5.77 26.90
C ASP A 410 -28.50 6.40 26.60
N TYR A 411 -27.41 5.70 26.91
CA TYR A 411 -26.07 6.12 26.53
C TYR A 411 -25.93 6.30 25.01
N LEU A 412 -26.40 5.33 24.21
CA LEU A 412 -26.34 5.44 22.74
C LEU A 412 -27.15 6.64 22.22
N ASN A 413 -28.31 6.92 22.81
CA ASN A 413 -29.10 8.10 22.42
C ASN A 413 -28.37 9.42 22.73
N LYS A 414 -27.70 9.49 23.90
CA LYS A 414 -26.88 10.64 24.28
C LYS A 414 -25.67 10.81 23.37
N ILE A 415 -24.94 9.73 23.05
CA ILE A 415 -23.75 9.80 22.19
C ILE A 415 -24.09 10.20 20.75
N VAL A 416 -25.24 9.73 20.22
CA VAL A 416 -25.77 10.17 18.91
C VAL A 416 -26.10 11.67 18.95
N THR A 417 -26.69 12.14 20.04
CA THR A 417 -27.02 13.56 20.21
C THR A 417 -25.77 14.43 20.23
N LEU A 418 -24.75 14.03 21.01
CA LEU A 418 -23.47 14.73 21.05
C LEU A 418 -22.76 14.70 19.69
N SER A 419 -22.80 13.56 19.00
CA SER A 419 -22.23 13.40 17.65
C SER A 419 -22.86 14.37 16.64
N ARG A 420 -24.18 14.62 16.71
CA ARG A 420 -24.86 15.66 15.92
C ARG A 420 -24.41 17.06 16.31
N GLN A 421 -24.21 17.34 17.60
CA GLN A 421 -23.74 18.65 18.05
C GLN A 421 -22.30 18.94 17.59
N VAL A 422 -21.43 17.94 17.57
CA VAL A 422 -20.04 18.07 17.13
C VAL A 422 -19.95 18.24 15.61
N THR A 423 -20.70 17.46 14.84
CA THR A 423 -20.67 17.52 13.36
C THR A 423 -21.49 18.66 12.77
N GLN A 424 -22.54 19.09 13.46
CA GLN A 424 -23.45 20.14 12.99
C GLN A 424 -23.62 21.28 14.03
N PRO A 425 -22.55 22.06 14.32
CA PRO A 425 -22.60 23.14 15.32
C PRO A 425 -23.65 24.21 15.02
N ALA A 426 -23.96 24.39 13.73
CA ALA A 426 -24.89 25.39 13.22
C ALA A 426 -26.35 25.17 13.67
N THR A 427 -26.72 23.92 13.88
CA THR A 427 -28.09 23.48 14.17
C THR A 427 -28.29 23.09 15.64
N SER A 428 -27.19 22.87 16.37
CA SER A 428 -27.21 22.49 17.78
C SER A 428 -27.38 23.68 18.74
N THR A 429 -26.84 24.85 18.39
CA THR A 429 -26.94 26.06 19.21
C THR A 429 -27.79 27.13 18.52
N GLN A 430 -28.67 27.79 19.27
CA GLN A 430 -29.42 28.94 18.76
C GLN A 430 -28.51 30.16 18.66
N TYR A 431 -28.03 30.43 17.44
CA TYR A 431 -27.29 31.65 17.15
C TYR A 431 -28.22 32.75 16.60
N PRO A 432 -27.96 34.03 16.92
CA PRO A 432 -28.57 35.16 16.22
C PRO A 432 -28.41 35.06 14.70
N GLN A 433 -29.43 35.51 13.96
CA GLN A 433 -29.46 35.45 12.48
C GLN A 433 -28.28 36.21 11.82
N SER A 434 -27.70 37.18 12.52
CA SER A 434 -26.53 37.95 12.09
C SER A 434 -25.22 37.13 12.04
N LEU A 435 -25.14 36.05 12.82
CA LEU A 435 -23.99 35.14 12.92
C LEU A 435 -24.09 34.01 11.88
N ASN A 436 -24.09 34.43 10.62
CA ASN A 436 -24.31 33.57 9.45
C ASN A 436 -23.07 32.84 8.93
N SER A 437 -21.96 32.84 9.68
CA SER A 437 -20.73 32.15 9.29
C SER A 437 -20.08 31.44 10.50
N PRO A 438 -19.33 30.35 10.27
CA PRO A 438 -18.60 29.66 11.35
C PRO A 438 -17.65 30.59 12.12
N ALA A 439 -16.95 31.49 11.42
CA ALA A 439 -16.03 32.44 12.04
C ALA A 439 -16.74 33.42 12.99
N LYS A 440 -17.92 33.93 12.60
CA LYS A 440 -18.72 34.82 13.47
C LYS A 440 -19.24 34.11 14.71
N ARG A 441 -19.68 32.85 14.55
CA ARG A 441 -20.14 32.02 15.67
C ARG A 441 -19.00 31.69 16.63
N ALA A 442 -17.82 31.37 16.10
CA ALA A 442 -16.62 31.19 16.91
C ALA A 442 -16.27 32.46 17.70
N LEU A 443 -16.26 33.64 17.06
CA LEU A 443 -16.05 34.90 17.78
C LEU A 443 -17.09 35.11 18.88
N TYR A 444 -18.37 34.90 18.58
CA TYR A 444 -19.46 35.01 19.56
C TYR A 444 -19.25 34.09 20.77
N ASP A 445 -18.95 32.81 20.54
CA ASP A 445 -18.75 31.83 21.62
C ASP A 445 -17.53 32.19 22.49
N ASN A 446 -16.45 32.70 21.88
CA ASN A 446 -15.22 33.07 22.59
C ASN A 446 -15.27 34.48 23.22
N LEU A 447 -16.30 35.28 22.93
CA LEU A 447 -16.48 36.64 23.45
C LEU A 447 -17.71 36.73 24.36
N ASP A 448 -17.91 35.71 25.19
CA ASP A 448 -18.99 35.62 26.17
C ASP A 448 -20.38 35.89 25.58
N GLN A 449 -20.62 35.43 24.36
CA GLN A 449 -21.90 35.56 23.65
C GLN A 449 -22.31 37.02 23.38
N ASN A 450 -21.33 37.92 23.20
CA ASN A 450 -21.58 39.30 22.84
C ASN A 450 -21.67 39.47 21.30
N GLU A 451 -22.91 39.52 20.78
CA GLU A 451 -23.18 39.66 19.35
C GLU A 451 -22.56 40.93 18.74
N ALA A 452 -22.71 42.08 19.40
CA ALA A 452 -22.23 43.36 18.89
C ALA A 452 -20.69 43.37 18.76
N LEU A 453 -20.00 42.83 19.77
CA LEU A 453 -18.54 42.74 19.77
C LEU A 453 -18.02 41.75 18.73
N ALA A 454 -18.66 40.59 18.58
CA ALA A 454 -18.31 39.59 17.58
C ALA A 454 -18.45 40.14 16.15
N LEU A 455 -19.52 40.88 15.86
CA LEU A 455 -19.73 41.52 14.56
C LEU A 455 -18.73 42.65 14.29
N ALA A 456 -18.40 43.46 15.30
CA ALA A 456 -17.41 44.51 15.18
C ALA A 456 -16.02 43.95 14.84
N ILE A 457 -15.60 42.88 15.55
CA ILE A 457 -14.30 42.24 15.33
C ILE A 457 -14.24 41.51 13.97
N ASP A 458 -15.29 40.78 13.56
CA ASP A 458 -15.34 40.16 12.22
C ASP A 458 -15.21 41.22 11.11
N ASN A 459 -15.88 42.36 11.26
CA ASN A 459 -15.79 43.45 10.30
C ASN A 459 -14.38 44.05 10.24
N GLU A 460 -13.75 44.34 11.38
CA GLU A 460 -12.37 44.85 11.42
C GLU A 460 -11.37 43.87 10.81
N ILE A 461 -11.46 42.57 11.12
CA ILE A 461 -10.59 41.52 10.56
C ILE A 461 -10.75 41.44 9.04
N ARG A 462 -11.97 41.54 8.52
CA ARG A 462 -12.24 41.52 7.07
C ARG A 462 -11.66 42.75 6.37
N GLN A 463 -11.85 43.94 6.96
CA GLN A 463 -11.30 45.18 6.43
C GLN A 463 -9.77 45.13 6.41
N PHE A 464 -9.14 44.69 7.50
CA PHE A 464 -7.70 44.48 7.57
C PHE A 464 -7.22 43.48 6.52
N THR A 465 -7.88 42.33 6.38
CA THR A 465 -7.52 41.31 5.38
C THR A 465 -7.62 41.84 3.96
N MET A 466 -8.66 42.64 3.66
CA MET A 466 -8.85 43.27 2.36
C MET A 466 -7.76 44.29 2.05
N LEU A 467 -7.37 45.10 3.05
CA LEU A 467 -6.26 46.05 2.94
C LEU A 467 -4.92 45.32 2.71
N MET A 468 -4.64 44.28 3.51
CA MET A 468 -3.41 43.49 3.37
C MET A 468 -3.31 42.81 2.01
N ASN A 469 -4.40 42.22 1.50
CA ASN A 469 -4.41 41.63 0.16
C ASN A 469 -4.20 42.67 -0.95
N ARG A 470 -4.62 43.93 -0.73
CA ARG A 470 -4.46 45.03 -1.68
C ARG A 470 -3.04 45.60 -1.70
N PHE A 471 -2.40 45.72 -0.54
CA PHE A 471 -1.10 46.38 -0.39
C PHE A 471 0.09 45.41 -0.33
N LEU A 472 -0.13 44.15 0.06
CA LEU A 472 0.89 43.11 0.19
C LEU A 472 0.33 41.75 -0.25
N PRO A 473 0.14 41.47 -1.55
CA PRO A 473 -0.59 40.29 -2.05
C PRO A 473 -0.09 38.93 -1.52
N ASN A 474 1.18 38.85 -1.11
CA ASN A 474 1.84 37.64 -0.62
C ASN A 474 2.04 37.63 0.91
N TRP A 475 1.42 38.54 1.67
CA TRP A 475 1.61 38.66 3.13
C TRP A 475 1.31 37.36 3.91
N ARG A 476 0.44 36.50 3.36
CA ARG A 476 0.12 35.21 3.95
C ARG A 476 1.30 34.23 3.94
N PHE A 477 2.16 34.28 2.91
CA PHE A 477 3.37 33.44 2.85
C PHE A 477 4.40 33.84 3.91
N TYR A 478 4.53 35.13 4.19
CA TYR A 478 5.44 35.63 5.23
C TYR A 478 5.00 35.25 6.65
N LYS A 479 3.71 34.97 6.87
CA LYS A 479 3.19 34.49 8.16
C LYS A 479 3.67 33.08 8.49
N ASP A 480 3.80 32.22 7.47
CA ASP A 480 4.29 30.85 7.66
C ASP A 480 5.81 30.80 7.92
N GLU A 481 6.58 31.75 7.38
CA GLU A 481 8.00 31.95 7.71
C GLU A 481 8.21 32.48 9.15
N LEU A 482 7.36 33.38 9.63
CA LEU A 482 7.45 33.94 11.00
C LEU A 482 7.09 32.95 12.11
N ASN A 483 6.30 31.91 11.80
CA ASN A 483 5.95 30.85 12.74
C ASN A 483 6.99 29.71 12.80
N ARG A 484 8.04 29.72 11.97
CA ARG A 484 9.21 28.84 12.13
C ARG A 484 10.16 29.48 13.16
N SER A 485 10.18 28.94 14.37
CA SER A 485 11.14 29.35 15.41
C SER A 485 12.58 29.12 14.95
N PRO A 486 13.53 30.07 15.14
CA PRO A 486 14.95 29.85 14.95
C PRO A 486 15.54 29.14 16.17
N LEU A 487 15.22 27.85 16.33
CA LEU A 487 15.92 26.95 17.26
C LEU A 487 16.12 25.61 16.59
N GLU A 488 16.90 25.60 15.51
CA GLU A 488 17.59 24.43 14.96
C GLU A 488 18.67 24.97 14.01
N ASN A 489 19.82 25.30 14.61
CA ASN A 489 21.12 25.40 13.95
C ASN A 489 22.11 24.61 14.81
#